data_AF-A0A1N6TRR9-F1
#
_entry.id   AF-A0A1N6TRR9-F1
#
_cell.length_a   1.000
_cell.length_b   1.000
_cell.length_c   1.000
_cell.angle_alpha   90.00
_cell.angle_beta   90.00
_cell.angle_gamma   90.00
#
_symmetry.space_group_name_H-M   'P 1'
#
loop_
_entity.id
_entity.type
_entity.pdbx_description
1 polymer ?
#
loop_
_entity_poly.entity_id
_entity_poly.type
_entity_poly.pdbx_seq_one_letter_code
_entity_poly.pdbx_strand_id
1 'polypeptide(L)'
;MSWMKIDPVSRWGNRNTFSGRGSVNRTIRFLTEPQLGLFLNVGLRGDAPADPRSRPAYPERDYSFGLLLLATGLRREEGALLLDAEIPTPENMPPGGVHPLTRYGKGGRPRTIYATIELVHAIDIHRSTEREAIIRAAQRRLRRMRRNDELSMVDKVVADRDSRYLSVSGHAIPLELLDDERRARAACPLFVIPMDL
;
A
#
# COMPACT_ATOMS: atom_id res chain seq x y z
N MET A 1 24.46 37.99 45.21
CA MET A 1 22.99 38.19 45.07
C MET A 1 22.56 37.60 43.73
N SER A 2 22.02 36.36 43.73
CA SER A 2 21.49 35.72 42.51
C SER A 2 20.05 36.18 42.31
N TRP A 3 19.79 36.91 41.23
CA TRP A 3 18.53 37.64 41.02
C TRP A 3 17.41 36.84 40.36
N MET A 4 17.49 35.51 40.34
CA MET A 4 16.35 34.62 40.03
C MET A 4 16.66 33.20 40.51
N LYS A 5 15.96 32.74 41.56
CA LYS A 5 16.05 31.37 42.11
C LYS A 5 15.10 30.36 41.43
N ILE A 6 14.22 30.85 40.54
CA ILE A 6 13.14 30.08 39.94
C ILE A 6 13.31 30.13 38.42
N ASP A 7 13.41 28.96 37.79
CA ASP A 7 13.40 28.77 36.34
C ASP A 7 12.08 29.34 35.78
N PRO A 8 12.10 30.40 34.95
CA PRO A 8 10.89 31.09 34.48
C PRO A 8 10.08 30.24 33.48
N VAL A 9 10.57 29.07 33.09
CA VAL A 9 9.87 28.17 32.17
C VAL A 9 8.74 27.45 32.90
N SER A 10 7.50 27.69 32.46
CA SER A 10 6.32 27.00 33.00
C SER A 10 6.41 25.50 32.72
N ARG A 11 6.61 24.71 33.78
CA ARG A 11 6.58 23.25 33.72
C ARG A 11 5.19 22.76 34.08
N TRP A 12 4.45 22.27 33.08
CA TRP A 12 3.24 21.51 33.36
C TRP A 12 3.63 20.04 33.53
N GLY A 13 3.81 19.62 34.79
CA GLY A 13 4.43 18.33 35.11
C GLY A 13 5.93 18.31 34.80
N ASN A 14 6.46 17.18 34.32
CA ASN A 14 7.91 17.00 34.05
C ASN A 14 8.33 17.42 32.62
N ARG A 15 7.53 18.23 31.92
CA ARG A 15 7.75 18.62 30.52
C ARG A 15 7.99 20.13 30.40
N ASN A 16 9.08 20.49 29.72
CA ASN A 16 9.33 21.87 29.27
C ASN A 16 8.44 22.17 28.04
N THR A 17 7.49 23.07 28.20
CA THR A 17 6.60 23.52 27.10
C THR A 17 7.29 24.50 26.15
N PHE A 18 8.36 25.18 26.60
CA PHE A 18 9.21 26.05 25.77
C PHE A 18 10.34 25.34 25.03
N SER A 19 10.63 24.08 25.34
CA SER A 19 11.47 23.27 24.45
C SER A 19 10.63 22.84 23.26
N GLY A 20 10.29 23.81 22.40
CA GLY A 20 9.93 23.49 21.04
C GLY A 20 11.10 22.68 20.48
N ARG A 21 10.87 21.40 20.17
CA ARG A 21 11.78 20.66 19.29
C ARG A 21 11.98 21.60 18.11
N GLY A 22 13.20 22.12 17.93
CA GLY A 22 13.51 23.00 16.81
C GLY A 22 12.93 22.33 15.58
N SER A 23 11.84 22.89 15.06
CA SER A 23 11.25 22.43 13.82
C SER A 23 12.31 22.79 12.80
N VAL A 24 13.16 21.84 12.46
CA VAL A 24 14.03 21.98 11.30
C VAL A 24 13.05 22.17 10.17
N ASN A 25 12.88 23.42 9.75
CA ASN A 25 12.00 23.80 8.67
C ASN A 25 12.66 23.23 7.40
N ARG A 26 12.41 21.94 7.15
CA ARG A 26 12.92 21.24 5.98
C ARG A 26 12.22 21.85 4.79
N THR A 27 12.94 22.66 4.04
CA THR A 27 12.51 23.07 2.71
C THR A 27 12.32 21.81 1.88
N ILE A 28 11.06 21.48 1.58
CA ILE A 28 10.71 20.34 0.74
C ILE A 28 11.14 20.69 -0.68
N ARG A 29 12.04 19.89 -1.24
CA ARG A 29 12.47 20.02 -2.64
C ARG A 29 11.70 19.02 -3.47
N PHE A 30 10.88 19.52 -4.39
CA PHE A 30 10.18 18.69 -5.36
C PHE A 30 11.07 18.40 -6.56
N LEU A 31 10.87 17.25 -7.18
CA LEU A 31 11.50 16.93 -8.45
C LEU A 31 10.79 17.70 -9.58
N THR A 32 11.58 18.19 -10.52
CA THR A 32 11.05 18.65 -11.81
C THR A 32 10.57 17.46 -12.64
N GLU A 33 9.71 17.70 -13.63
CA GLU A 33 9.19 16.64 -14.50
C GLU A 33 10.31 15.80 -15.17
N PRO A 34 11.40 16.37 -15.72
CA PRO A 34 12.49 15.55 -16.27
C PRO A 34 13.22 14.73 -15.22
N GLN A 35 13.44 15.29 -14.02
CA GLN A 35 14.09 14.58 -12.92
C GLN A 35 13.23 13.42 -12.42
N LEU A 36 11.93 13.62 -12.42
CA LEU A 36 10.95 12.61 -12.06
C LEU A 36 10.91 11.47 -13.09
N GLY A 37 10.91 11.81 -14.38
CA GLY A 37 11.03 10.82 -15.45
C GLY A 37 12.30 9.98 -15.31
N LEU A 38 13.44 10.62 -15.00
CA LEU A 38 14.68 9.90 -14.72
C LEU A 38 14.55 9.01 -13.49
N PHE A 39 13.97 9.51 -12.40
CA PHE A 39 13.78 8.74 -11.17
C PHE A 39 12.93 7.49 -11.39
N LEU A 40 11.81 7.59 -12.11
CA LEU A 40 10.94 6.44 -12.37
C LEU A 40 11.58 5.44 -13.34
N ASN A 41 11.99 5.90 -14.53
CA ASN A 41 12.46 5.00 -15.60
C ASN A 41 13.87 4.45 -15.30
N VAL A 42 14.79 5.29 -14.86
CA VAL A 42 16.18 4.88 -14.66
C VAL A 42 16.41 4.44 -13.21
N GLY A 43 15.86 5.17 -12.24
CA GLY A 43 16.05 4.89 -10.82
C GLY A 43 15.26 3.67 -10.33
N LEU A 44 13.97 3.57 -10.68
CA LEU A 44 13.10 2.47 -10.20
C LEU A 44 12.98 1.32 -11.20
N ARG A 45 12.86 1.58 -12.50
CA ARG A 45 12.76 0.50 -13.51
C ARG A 45 14.13 -0.05 -13.94
N GLY A 46 15.19 0.75 -13.79
CA GLY A 46 16.55 0.39 -14.19
C GLY A 46 16.77 0.44 -15.70
N ASP A 47 16.06 1.32 -16.41
CA ASP A 47 16.28 1.54 -17.84
C ASP A 47 17.62 2.20 -18.14
N ALA A 48 18.05 2.12 -19.40
CA ALA A 48 19.17 2.92 -19.87
C ALA A 48 18.94 4.42 -19.52
N PRO A 49 19.96 5.12 -19.00
CA PRO A 49 21.37 4.76 -18.99
C PRO A 49 21.87 4.03 -17.71
N ALA A 50 21.01 3.45 -16.88
CA ALA A 50 21.46 2.65 -15.74
C ALA A 50 22.26 1.42 -16.19
N ASP A 51 23.20 0.96 -15.35
CA ASP A 51 23.90 -0.30 -15.58
C ASP A 51 22.88 -1.46 -15.52
N PRO A 52 22.77 -2.32 -16.56
CA PRO A 52 21.90 -3.49 -16.54
C PRO A 52 22.09 -4.41 -15.32
N ARG A 53 23.29 -4.45 -14.73
CA ARG A 53 23.58 -5.22 -13.51
C ARG A 53 22.96 -4.61 -12.25
N SER A 54 22.65 -3.33 -12.29
CA SER A 54 21.98 -2.59 -11.21
C SER A 54 20.45 -2.66 -11.31
N ARG A 55 19.91 -3.32 -12.33
CA ARG A 55 18.46 -3.43 -12.52
C ARG A 55 17.81 -4.14 -11.33
N PRO A 56 16.71 -3.60 -10.78
CA PRO A 56 16.01 -4.25 -9.69
C PRO A 56 15.44 -5.60 -10.11
N ALA A 57 15.14 -6.44 -9.12
CA ALA A 57 14.57 -7.77 -9.37
C ALA A 57 13.15 -7.73 -9.95
N TYR A 58 12.39 -6.66 -9.64
CA TYR A 58 11.00 -6.47 -10.07
C TYR A 58 10.82 -5.03 -10.58
N PRO A 59 11.41 -4.69 -11.74
CA PRO A 59 11.43 -3.35 -12.29
C PRO A 59 10.04 -2.75 -12.55
N GLU A 60 9.09 -3.51 -13.08
CA GLU A 60 7.74 -3.02 -13.37
C GLU A 60 6.93 -2.81 -12.09
N ARG A 61 7.13 -3.66 -11.07
CA ARG A 61 6.57 -3.44 -9.73
C ARG A 61 7.04 -2.11 -9.14
N ASP A 62 8.34 -1.87 -9.16
CA ASP A 62 8.92 -0.69 -8.51
C ASP A 62 8.55 0.59 -9.29
N TYR A 63 8.53 0.52 -10.63
CA TYR A 63 8.04 1.59 -11.51
C TYR A 63 6.58 1.92 -11.26
N SER A 64 5.68 0.93 -11.33
CA SER A 64 4.23 1.12 -11.17
C SER A 64 3.88 1.62 -9.76
N PHE A 65 4.59 1.16 -8.73
CA PHE A 65 4.44 1.68 -7.37
C PHE A 65 4.90 3.14 -7.26
N GLY A 66 6.03 3.50 -7.88
CA GLY A 66 6.49 4.89 -7.93
C GLY A 66 5.50 5.81 -8.64
N LEU A 67 5.00 5.37 -9.80
CA LEU A 67 3.98 6.08 -10.58
C LEU A 67 2.67 6.25 -9.80
N LEU A 68 2.24 5.21 -9.06
CA LEU A 68 1.08 5.28 -8.16
C LEU A 68 1.23 6.39 -7.13
N LEU A 69 2.35 6.43 -6.40
CA LEU A 69 2.58 7.45 -5.36
C LEU A 69 2.60 8.86 -5.95
N LEU A 70 3.21 9.01 -7.13
CA LEU A 70 3.24 10.28 -7.84
C LEU A 70 1.84 10.73 -8.27
N ALA A 71 1.10 9.88 -8.98
CA ALA A 71 -0.18 10.24 -9.57
C ALA A 71 -1.27 10.51 -8.52
N THR A 72 -1.21 9.81 -7.39
CA THR A 72 -2.24 9.88 -6.34
C THR A 72 -1.87 10.76 -5.15
N GLY A 73 -0.58 11.10 -4.99
CA GLY A 73 -0.09 11.81 -3.81
C GLY A 73 -0.22 11.01 -2.51
N LEU A 74 -0.26 9.67 -2.60
CA LEU A 74 -0.28 8.82 -1.42
C LEU A 74 1.04 8.85 -0.67
N ARG A 75 0.97 8.68 0.66
CA ARG A 75 2.17 8.33 1.42
C ARG A 75 2.60 6.92 1.04
N ARG A 76 3.90 6.66 1.07
CA ARG A 76 4.46 5.32 0.79
C ARG A 76 3.77 4.21 1.59
N GLU A 77 3.49 4.46 2.86
CA GLU A 77 2.78 3.50 3.74
C GLU A 77 1.33 3.28 3.31
N GLU A 78 0.62 4.34 2.92
CA GLU A 78 -0.76 4.24 2.43
C GLU A 78 -0.82 3.51 1.08
N GLY A 79 0.15 3.76 0.20
CA GLY A 79 0.29 3.06 -1.07
C GLY A 79 0.64 1.59 -0.91
N ALA A 80 1.49 1.24 0.08
CA ALA A 80 1.88 -0.15 0.34
C ALA A 80 0.73 -1.03 0.86
N LEU A 81 -0.34 -0.41 1.38
CA LEU A 81 -1.54 -1.10 1.84
C LEU A 81 -2.61 -1.23 0.75
N LEU A 82 -2.35 -0.72 -0.45
CA LEU A 82 -3.26 -0.86 -1.57
C LEU A 82 -3.32 -2.32 -2.03
N LEU A 83 -4.52 -2.86 -2.09
CA LEU A 83 -4.76 -4.20 -2.63
C LEU A 83 -4.85 -4.13 -4.15
N ASP A 84 -4.29 -5.14 -4.80
CA ASP A 84 -4.34 -5.29 -6.26
C ASP A 84 -5.79 -5.24 -6.78
N ALA A 85 -6.73 -5.86 -6.08
CA ALA A 85 -8.14 -5.90 -6.47
C ALA A 85 -8.87 -4.55 -6.37
N GLU A 86 -8.31 -3.55 -5.65
CA GLU A 86 -8.91 -2.21 -5.61
C GLU A 86 -8.63 -1.41 -6.89
N ILE A 87 -7.58 -1.77 -7.64
CA ILE A 87 -7.28 -1.12 -8.92
C ILE A 87 -7.94 -1.90 -10.05
N PRO A 88 -8.77 -1.28 -10.91
CA PRO A 88 -9.41 -1.98 -12.01
C PRO A 88 -8.38 -2.51 -13.02
N THR A 89 -8.78 -3.45 -13.87
CA THR A 89 -8.04 -3.75 -15.11
C THR A 89 -8.37 -2.70 -16.17
N PRO A 90 -7.54 -2.53 -17.22
CA PRO A 90 -7.85 -1.60 -18.31
C PRO A 90 -9.24 -1.82 -18.92
N GLU A 91 -9.66 -3.08 -19.03
CA GLU A 91 -10.98 -3.50 -19.56
C GLU A 91 -12.14 -3.08 -18.67
N ASN A 92 -11.91 -3.00 -17.35
CA ASN A 92 -12.90 -2.64 -16.34
C ASN A 92 -12.84 -1.15 -15.97
N MET A 93 -12.06 -0.36 -16.70
CA MET A 93 -11.91 1.06 -16.44
C MET A 93 -13.19 1.82 -16.81
N PRO A 94 -13.63 2.80 -16.00
CA PRO A 94 -14.76 3.65 -16.37
C PRO A 94 -14.50 4.39 -17.69
N PRO A 95 -15.54 4.70 -18.50
CA PRO A 95 -15.38 5.40 -19.78
C PRO A 95 -14.64 6.74 -19.70
N GLY A 96 -14.68 7.40 -18.53
CA GLY A 96 -13.95 8.64 -18.28
C GLY A 96 -12.45 8.47 -17.99
N GLY A 97 -11.91 7.24 -18.01
CA GLY A 97 -10.49 6.96 -17.78
C GLY A 97 -10.01 7.27 -16.36
N VAL A 98 -10.92 7.46 -15.41
CA VAL A 98 -10.62 7.78 -14.01
C VAL A 98 -11.43 6.89 -13.07
N HIS A 99 -10.76 6.27 -12.09
CA HIS A 99 -11.35 5.39 -11.10
C HIS A 99 -11.16 5.97 -9.68
N PRO A 100 -12.24 6.25 -8.93
CA PRO A 100 -12.13 6.77 -7.56
C PRO A 100 -11.81 5.67 -6.56
N LEU A 101 -10.92 5.96 -5.61
CA LEU A 101 -10.54 5.07 -4.51
C LEU A 101 -10.71 5.81 -3.19
N THR A 102 -11.31 5.15 -2.19
CA THR A 102 -11.42 5.72 -0.84
C THR A 102 -10.21 5.33 0.00
N ARG A 103 -9.63 6.30 0.71
CA ARG A 103 -8.52 6.09 1.64
C ARG A 103 -8.80 6.72 2.99
N TYR A 104 -8.24 6.12 4.02
CA TYR A 104 -8.35 6.57 5.40
C TYR A 104 -6.99 7.07 5.87
N GLY A 105 -6.97 8.32 6.35
CA GLY A 105 -5.78 8.94 6.92
C GLY A 105 -5.83 9.03 8.44
N LYS A 106 -4.98 9.92 8.99
CA LYS A 106 -4.99 10.24 10.42
C LYS A 106 -6.37 10.69 10.87
N GLY A 107 -6.90 10.07 11.92
CA GLY A 107 -8.22 10.37 12.47
C GLY A 107 -9.38 9.72 11.71
N GLY A 108 -9.11 8.71 10.86
CA GLY A 108 -10.15 7.89 10.24
C GLY A 108 -11.04 8.63 9.24
N ARG A 109 -10.65 9.83 8.80
CA ARG A 109 -11.43 10.62 7.84
C ARG A 109 -11.22 10.07 6.42
N PRO A 110 -12.29 9.73 5.70
CA PRO A 110 -12.18 9.26 4.33
C PRO A 110 -11.78 10.40 3.41
N ARG A 111 -10.91 10.11 2.43
CA ARG A 111 -10.63 10.96 1.29
C ARG A 111 -10.68 10.14 0.01
N THR A 112 -11.15 10.75 -1.06
CA THR A 112 -11.14 10.14 -2.39
C THR A 112 -9.84 10.51 -3.10
N ILE A 113 -9.15 9.51 -3.63
CA ILE A 113 -8.08 9.66 -4.61
C ILE A 113 -8.55 9.09 -5.94
N TYR A 114 -7.81 9.35 -7.00
CA TYR A 114 -8.18 8.93 -8.34
C TYR A 114 -7.02 8.18 -9.00
N ALA A 115 -7.30 7.03 -9.57
CA ALA A 115 -6.40 6.32 -10.47
C ALA A 115 -6.78 6.64 -11.91
N THR A 116 -5.81 7.01 -12.74
CA THR A 116 -6.04 7.25 -14.17
C THR A 116 -5.77 5.99 -14.99
N ILE A 117 -6.25 5.97 -16.23
CA ILE A 117 -6.08 4.83 -17.13
C ILE A 117 -4.59 4.55 -17.42
N GLU A 118 -3.74 5.56 -17.48
CA GLU A 118 -2.30 5.42 -17.71
C GLU A 118 -1.63 4.69 -16.53
N LEU A 119 -2.01 5.05 -15.30
CA LEU A 119 -1.55 4.35 -14.10
C LEU A 119 -2.03 2.89 -14.11
N VAL A 120 -3.28 2.65 -14.50
CA VAL A 120 -3.85 1.30 -14.59
C VAL A 120 -3.10 0.46 -15.62
N HIS A 121 -2.76 1.00 -16.79
CA HIS A 121 -1.94 0.29 -17.78
C HIS A 121 -0.55 -0.06 -17.27
N ALA A 122 0.12 0.85 -16.56
CA ALA A 122 1.43 0.56 -15.97
C ALA A 122 1.36 -0.57 -14.92
N ILE A 123 0.31 -0.57 -14.09
CA ILE A 123 0.06 -1.64 -13.13
C ILE A 123 -0.27 -2.96 -13.85
N ASP A 124 -1.00 -2.90 -14.97
CA ASP A 124 -1.38 -4.07 -15.75
C ASP A 124 -0.18 -4.78 -16.42
N ILE A 125 0.82 -4.00 -16.84
CA ILE A 125 2.11 -4.57 -17.29
C ILE A 125 2.77 -5.37 -16.17
N HIS A 126 2.81 -4.85 -14.94
CA HIS A 126 3.34 -5.59 -13.79
C HIS A 126 2.50 -6.86 -13.51
N ARG A 127 1.16 -6.78 -13.61
CA ARG A 127 0.25 -7.92 -13.40
C ARG A 127 0.50 -9.06 -14.38
N SER A 128 0.61 -8.73 -15.67
CA SER A 128 0.77 -9.69 -16.77
C SER A 128 2.18 -10.26 -16.92
N THR A 129 3.18 -9.71 -16.20
CA THR A 129 4.58 -10.13 -16.32
C THR A 129 5.12 -10.70 -15.00
N GLU A 130 5.62 -9.82 -14.15
CA GLU A 130 6.33 -10.18 -12.92
C GLU A 130 5.40 -10.84 -11.91
N ARG A 131 4.20 -10.30 -11.71
CA ARG A 131 3.25 -10.84 -10.75
C ARG A 131 2.83 -12.25 -11.13
N GLU A 132 2.52 -12.48 -12.40
CA GLU A 132 2.18 -13.80 -12.90
C GLU A 132 3.32 -14.81 -12.66
N ALA A 133 4.57 -14.42 -12.96
CA ALA A 133 5.73 -15.25 -12.72
C ALA A 133 5.93 -15.57 -11.21
N ILE A 134 5.80 -14.57 -10.33
CA ILE A 134 5.88 -14.74 -8.88
C ILE A 134 4.81 -15.71 -8.40
N ILE A 135 3.56 -15.51 -8.85
CA ILE A 135 2.43 -16.37 -8.49
C ILE A 135 2.71 -17.81 -8.94
N ARG A 136 3.06 -18.02 -10.21
CA ARG A 136 3.39 -19.34 -10.78
C ARG A 136 4.49 -20.04 -9.98
N ALA A 137 5.56 -19.33 -9.62
CA ALA A 137 6.65 -19.86 -8.81
C ALA A 137 6.20 -20.23 -7.38
N ALA A 138 5.30 -19.44 -6.78
CA ALA A 138 4.78 -19.69 -5.44
C ALA A 138 3.75 -20.83 -5.39
N GLN A 139 3.04 -21.11 -6.48
CA GLN A 139 1.90 -22.05 -6.50
C GLN A 139 2.21 -23.40 -5.88
N ARG A 140 3.35 -24.01 -6.22
CA ARG A 140 3.71 -25.34 -5.70
C ARG A 140 3.80 -25.37 -4.19
N ARG A 141 4.40 -24.33 -3.59
CA ARG A 141 4.54 -24.19 -2.14
C ARG A 141 3.19 -23.95 -1.50
N LEU A 142 2.39 -23.05 -2.06
CA LEU A 142 1.08 -22.69 -1.50
C LEU A 142 0.09 -23.86 -1.57
N ARG A 143 0.05 -24.61 -2.67
CA ARG A 143 -0.72 -25.85 -2.79
C ARG A 143 -0.29 -26.90 -1.76
N ARG A 144 1.01 -26.99 -1.43
CA ARG A 144 1.52 -27.88 -0.37
C ARG A 144 1.08 -27.42 1.02
N MET A 145 1.25 -26.13 1.33
CA MET A 145 0.82 -25.56 2.61
C MET A 145 -0.68 -25.73 2.83
N ARG A 146 -1.50 -25.54 1.79
CA ARG A 146 -2.94 -25.80 1.83
C ARG A 146 -3.27 -27.26 2.14
N ARG A 147 -2.57 -28.23 1.54
CA ARG A 147 -2.78 -29.67 1.82
C ARG A 147 -2.35 -30.09 3.23
N ASN A 148 -1.43 -29.34 3.83
CA ASN A 148 -0.93 -29.59 5.18
C ASN A 148 -1.70 -28.81 6.26
N ASP A 149 -2.79 -28.12 5.90
CA ASP A 149 -3.53 -27.20 6.79
C ASP A 149 -2.66 -26.07 7.41
N GLU A 150 -1.54 -25.72 6.76
CA GLU A 150 -0.67 -24.59 7.13
C GLU A 150 -1.15 -23.25 6.52
N LEU A 151 -2.09 -23.32 5.57
CA LEU A 151 -2.66 -22.16 4.88
C LEU A 151 -4.17 -22.34 4.73
N SER A 152 -4.93 -21.50 5.46
CA SER A 152 -6.38 -21.40 5.32
C SER A 152 -6.74 -20.28 4.35
N MET A 153 -7.61 -20.60 3.39
CA MET A 153 -8.14 -19.63 2.43
C MET A 153 -9.61 -19.34 2.73
N VAL A 154 -10.03 -18.09 2.52
CA VAL A 154 -11.45 -17.75 2.53
C VAL A 154 -12.07 -18.27 1.24
N ASP A 155 -13.03 -19.18 1.37
CA ASP A 155 -13.75 -19.77 0.25
C ASP A 155 -14.80 -18.81 -0.32
N LYS A 156 -15.54 -18.11 0.57
CA LYS A 156 -16.51 -17.10 0.19
C LYS A 156 -16.79 -16.13 1.31
N VAL A 157 -17.08 -14.88 0.94
CA VAL A 157 -17.72 -13.92 1.83
C VAL A 157 -19.23 -14.08 1.63
N VAL A 158 -19.95 -14.45 2.68
CA VAL A 158 -21.41 -14.49 2.65
C VAL A 158 -21.94 -13.30 3.42
N ALA A 159 -22.81 -12.55 2.77
CA ALA A 159 -23.58 -11.49 3.38
C ALA A 159 -25.04 -11.93 3.46
N ASP A 160 -25.58 -12.00 4.68
CA ASP A 160 -27.01 -12.03 4.95
C ASP A 160 -27.48 -10.61 5.35
N ARG A 161 -28.79 -10.38 5.42
CA ARG A 161 -29.40 -9.07 5.72
C ARG A 161 -28.81 -8.39 6.96
N ASP A 162 -28.44 -9.16 7.99
CA ASP A 162 -27.94 -8.66 9.28
C ASP A 162 -26.51 -9.11 9.65
N SER A 163 -25.86 -9.97 8.86
CA SER A 163 -24.54 -10.48 9.22
C SER A 163 -23.66 -10.77 8.01
N ARG A 164 -22.35 -10.54 8.17
CA ARG A 164 -21.34 -10.99 7.19
C ARG A 164 -20.48 -12.06 7.84
N TYR A 165 -20.25 -13.15 7.14
CA TYR A 165 -19.34 -14.20 7.59
C TYR A 165 -18.40 -14.64 6.45
N LEU A 166 -17.19 -15.01 6.83
CA LEU A 166 -16.22 -15.67 5.97
C LEU A 166 -16.44 -17.17 6.09
N SER A 167 -16.62 -17.85 4.97
CA SER A 167 -16.49 -19.30 4.93
C SER A 167 -15.02 -19.64 4.71
N VAL A 168 -14.41 -20.37 5.65
CA VAL A 168 -13.02 -20.82 5.60
C VAL A 168 -12.98 -22.32 5.83
N SER A 169 -12.60 -23.10 4.82
CA SER A 169 -12.58 -24.57 4.88
C SER A 169 -13.91 -25.14 5.41
N GLY A 170 -15.04 -24.61 4.94
CA GLY A 170 -16.39 -25.00 5.37
C GLY A 170 -16.85 -24.46 6.74
N HIS A 171 -16.01 -23.73 7.47
CA HIS A 171 -16.37 -23.11 8.75
C HIS A 171 -16.82 -21.66 8.55
N ALA A 172 -17.88 -21.23 9.24
CA ALA A 172 -18.34 -19.85 9.21
C ALA A 172 -17.65 -19.04 10.32
N ILE A 173 -16.89 -18.01 9.93
CA ILE A 173 -16.23 -17.06 10.83
C ILE A 173 -16.95 -15.71 10.69
N PRO A 174 -17.55 -15.15 11.75
CA PRO A 174 -18.20 -13.84 11.67
C PRO A 174 -17.18 -12.74 11.31
N LEU A 175 -17.54 -11.87 10.37
CA LEU A 175 -16.79 -10.63 10.11
C LEU A 175 -17.12 -9.63 11.22
N GLU A 176 -16.48 -9.78 12.38
CA GLU A 176 -16.25 -8.62 13.22
C GLU A 176 -15.33 -7.68 12.43
N LEU A 177 -15.79 -6.46 12.18
CA LEU A 177 -14.95 -5.38 11.64
C LEU A 177 -13.67 -5.33 12.45
N LEU A 178 -12.56 -5.83 11.90
CA LEU A 178 -11.26 -5.75 12.55
C LEU A 178 -10.96 -4.27 12.78
N ASP A 179 -11.00 -3.86 14.04
CA ASP A 179 -10.51 -2.55 14.47
C ASP A 179 -9.03 -2.39 14.07
N ASP A 180 -8.54 -1.16 14.02
CA ASP A 180 -7.20 -0.88 13.50
C ASP A 180 -6.09 -1.60 14.29
N GLU A 181 -6.33 -1.92 15.57
CA GLU A 181 -5.39 -2.66 16.43
C GLU A 181 -5.33 -4.15 16.06
N ARG A 182 -6.48 -4.78 15.83
CA ARG A 182 -6.58 -6.16 15.34
C ARG A 182 -6.12 -6.26 13.89
N ARG A 183 -6.35 -5.23 13.07
CA ARG A 183 -5.81 -5.13 11.69
C ARG A 183 -4.28 -5.07 11.66
N ALA A 184 -3.66 -4.39 12.63
CA ALA A 184 -2.20 -4.31 12.75
C ALA A 184 -1.54 -5.62 13.21
N ARG A 185 -2.28 -6.48 13.93
CA ARG A 185 -1.82 -7.80 14.40
C ARG A 185 -2.24 -8.95 13.49
N ALA A 186 -3.24 -8.73 12.65
CA ALA A 186 -3.60 -9.67 11.60
C ALA A 186 -2.42 -9.75 10.63
N ALA A 187 -1.69 -10.86 10.65
CA ALA A 187 -0.87 -11.22 9.53
C ALA A 187 -1.79 -11.23 8.31
N CYS A 188 -1.54 -10.35 7.35
CA CYS A 188 -2.27 -10.30 6.10
C CYS A 188 -1.55 -11.22 5.11
N PRO A 189 -1.97 -12.48 4.93
CA PRO A 189 -1.76 -13.19 3.68
C PRO A 189 -3.06 -13.13 2.90
N LEU A 190 -3.69 -11.96 2.74
CA LEU A 190 -4.80 -11.82 1.80
C LEU A 190 -4.21 -11.71 0.38
N PHE A 191 -3.49 -12.74 -0.01
CA PHE A 191 -3.28 -13.08 -1.39
C PHE A 191 -4.53 -13.85 -1.82
N VAL A 192 -5.50 -13.15 -2.40
CA VAL A 192 -6.44 -13.79 -3.32
C VAL A 192 -5.60 -14.19 -4.52
N ILE A 193 -5.12 -15.43 -4.50
CA ILE A 193 -4.52 -16.05 -5.67
C ILE A 193 -5.69 -16.71 -6.39
N PRO A 194 -6.14 -16.17 -7.54
CA PRO A 194 -7.00 -16.95 -8.42
C PRO A 194 -6.23 -18.21 -8.78
N MET A 195 -6.78 -19.36 -8.41
CA MET A 195 -6.17 -20.68 -8.56
C MET A 195 -6.90 -21.50 -9.63
N ASP A 196 -7.64 -20.82 -10.51
CA ASP A 196 -8.26 -21.44 -11.68
C ASP A 196 -7.27 -21.43 -12.86
N LEU A 197 -6.20 -22.22 -12.70
CA LEU A 197 -5.39 -22.90 -13.74
C LEU A 197 -4.60 -24.09 -13.13
#